data_AF-G3HZG1-F1
#
_entry.id   AF-G3HZG1-F1
#
_cell.length_a   1.000
_cell.length_b   1.000
_cell.length_c   1.000
_cell.angle_alpha   90.00
_cell.angle_beta   90.00
_cell.angle_gamma   90.00
#
_symmetry.space_group_name_H-M   'P 1'
#
loop_
_entity.id
_entity.type
_entity.pdbx_description
1 polymer ?
#
loop_
_entity_poly.entity_id
_entity_poly.type
_entity_poly.pdbx_seq_one_letter_code
_entity_poly.pdbx_strand_id
1 'polypeptide(L)'
;MSNRGNDLLLKLLQFRYPRVMVEEGLRAVRQWLEASSQLEGPASVYSRWEVEEDWCLSVLRSYQAEHGPDFPWSVGEDMSADGRRQLALFLARKHLHNFDATHCTPLPAEHFQMPWHL
;
A
#
# COMPACT_ATOMS: atom_id res chain seq x y z
N MET A 1 -2.47 -11.75 -14.30
CA MET A 1 -3.60 -12.39 -13.57
C MET A 1 -3.61 -11.83 -12.16
N SER A 2 -4.76 -11.36 -11.64
CA SER A 2 -4.89 -10.81 -10.27
C SER A 2 -5.60 -11.83 -9.38
N ASN A 3 -5.28 -11.85 -8.08
CA ASN A 3 -5.95 -12.69 -7.10
C ASN A 3 -6.95 -11.87 -6.25
N ARG A 4 -7.80 -12.56 -5.49
CA ARG A 4 -8.84 -11.92 -4.67
C ARG A 4 -8.29 -11.04 -3.54
N GLY A 5 -7.07 -11.33 -3.06
CA GLY A 5 -6.36 -10.54 -2.06
C GLY A 5 -5.89 -9.20 -2.63
N ASN A 6 -5.39 -9.18 -3.86
CA ASN A 6 -5.02 -7.97 -4.58
C ASN A 6 -6.23 -7.04 -4.76
N ASP A 7 -7.38 -7.59 -5.15
CA ASP A 7 -8.62 -6.80 -5.31
C ASP A 7 -9.12 -6.26 -3.96
N LEU A 8 -8.97 -7.03 -2.89
CA LEU A 8 -9.32 -6.60 -1.53
C LEU A 8 -8.42 -5.46 -1.07
N LEU A 9 -7.10 -5.54 -1.29
CA LEU A 9 -6.15 -4.48 -0.98
C LEU A 9 -6.54 -3.18 -1.68
N LEU A 10 -6.79 -3.24 -2.99
CA LEU A 10 -7.16 -2.06 -3.77
C LEU A 10 -8.42 -1.39 -3.23
N LYS A 11 -9.46 -2.17 -2.90
CA LYS A 11 -10.70 -1.64 -2.32
C LYS A 11 -10.48 -1.05 -0.93
N LEU A 12 -9.69 -1.72 -0.08
CA LEU A 12 -9.36 -1.24 1.25
C LEU A 12 -8.67 0.13 1.19
N LEU A 13 -7.64 0.26 0.34
CA LEU A 13 -6.89 1.49 0.19
C LEU A 13 -7.75 2.60 -0.45
N GLN A 14 -8.58 2.30 -1.45
CA GLN A 14 -9.47 3.28 -2.06
C GLN A 14 -10.49 3.82 -1.06
N PHE A 15 -10.99 2.97 -0.15
CA PHE A 15 -11.91 3.40 0.90
C PHE A 15 -11.21 4.24 1.96
N ARG A 16 -10.04 3.81 2.47
CA ARG A 16 -9.34 4.50 3.56
C ARG A 16 -8.62 5.77 3.11
N TYR A 17 -8.07 5.79 1.90
CA TYR A 17 -7.22 6.86 1.38
C TYR A 17 -7.66 7.29 -0.03
N PRO A 18 -8.90 7.78 -0.20
CA PRO A 18 -9.48 8.09 -1.52
C PRO A 18 -8.65 9.08 -2.34
N ARG A 19 -7.96 10.03 -1.69
CA ARG A 19 -7.15 11.05 -2.36
C ARG A 19 -5.74 10.58 -2.74
N VAL A 20 -5.20 9.60 -2.02
CA VAL A 20 -3.94 8.91 -2.40
C VAL A 20 -4.19 7.95 -3.56
N MET A 21 -5.32 7.24 -3.54
CA MET A 21 -5.66 6.17 -4.50
C MET A 21 -6.35 6.66 -5.79
N VAL A 22 -6.13 7.92 -6.13
CA VAL A 22 -6.44 8.48 -7.45
C VAL A 22 -5.55 7.86 -8.54
N GLU A 23 -5.82 8.20 -9.81
CA GLU A 23 -5.31 7.53 -11.01
C GLU A 23 -3.84 7.08 -10.93
N GLU A 24 -2.94 7.95 -10.49
CA GLU A 24 -1.50 7.68 -10.41
C GLU A 24 -1.13 6.72 -9.27
N GLY A 25 -1.70 6.90 -8.08
CA GLY A 25 -1.48 6.00 -6.95
C GLY A 25 -2.04 4.62 -7.23
N LEU A 26 -3.24 4.54 -7.82
CA LEU A 26 -3.86 3.28 -8.21
C LEU A 26 -3.03 2.54 -9.26
N ARG A 27 -2.49 3.25 -10.26
CA ARG A 27 -1.62 2.67 -11.29
C ARG A 27 -0.33 2.12 -10.68
N ALA A 28 0.29 2.85 -9.75
CA ALA A 28 1.51 2.41 -9.08
C ALA A 28 1.27 1.14 -8.25
N VAL A 29 0.18 1.07 -7.47
CA VAL A 29 -0.15 -0.13 -6.68
C VAL A 29 -0.46 -1.32 -7.58
N ARG A 30 -1.14 -1.14 -8.71
CA ARG A 30 -1.36 -2.22 -9.69
C ARG A 30 -0.05 -2.76 -10.26
N GLN A 31 0.86 -1.88 -10.67
CA GLN A 31 2.19 -2.28 -11.16
C GLN A 31 2.98 -3.04 -10.08
N TRP A 32 2.90 -2.60 -8.83
CA TRP A 32 3.53 -3.28 -7.70
C TRP A 32 2.95 -4.68 -7.46
N LEU A 33 1.63 -4.82 -7.52
CA LEU A 33 0.96 -6.11 -7.42
C LEU A 33 1.32 -7.04 -8.59
N GLU A 34 1.43 -6.52 -9.81
CA GLU A 34 1.85 -7.29 -10.98
C GLU A 34 3.31 -7.76 -10.87
N ALA A 35 4.21 -6.90 -10.38
CA ALA A 35 5.62 -7.23 -10.18
C ALA A 35 5.83 -8.36 -9.16
N SER A 36 4.95 -8.49 -8.15
CA SER A 36 5.00 -9.64 -7.23
C SER A 36 4.75 -11.01 -7.88
N SER A 37 4.20 -11.03 -9.10
CA SER A 37 4.08 -12.25 -9.90
C SER A 37 5.25 -12.48 -10.87
N GLN A 38 6.19 -11.54 -10.95
CA GLN A 38 7.33 -11.55 -11.86
C GLN A 38 8.64 -11.80 -11.11
N LEU A 39 9.68 -12.24 -11.82
CA LEU A 39 11.02 -12.49 -11.27
C LEU A 39 11.64 -11.25 -10.59
N GLU A 40 11.24 -10.05 -11.01
CA GLU A 40 11.64 -8.78 -10.40
C GLU A 40 10.66 -8.42 -9.28
N GLY A 41 10.85 -9.02 -8.11
CA GLY A 41 9.94 -8.89 -6.98
C GLY A 41 9.63 -7.43 -6.55
N PRO A 42 8.64 -7.22 -5.67
CA PRO A 42 8.05 -5.91 -5.35
C PRO A 42 9.02 -4.84 -4.83
N ALA A 43 10.22 -5.23 -4.39
CA ALA A 43 11.31 -4.32 -4.01
C ALA A 43 11.86 -3.50 -5.20
N SER A 44 11.81 -4.04 -6.43
CA SER A 44 12.26 -3.35 -7.65
C SER A 44 11.42 -2.09 -7.93
N VAL A 45 10.09 -2.22 -7.79
CA VAL A 45 9.12 -1.14 -7.96
C VAL A 45 9.30 -0.08 -6.88
N TYR A 46 9.57 -0.51 -5.64
CA TYR A 46 9.79 0.39 -4.52
C TYR A 46 11.05 1.25 -4.69
N SER A 47 12.15 0.64 -5.15
CA SER A 47 13.39 1.35 -5.48
C SER A 47 13.22 2.26 -6.69
N ARG A 48 12.45 1.84 -7.70
CA ARG A 48 12.18 2.64 -8.91
C ARG A 48 11.44 3.94 -8.60
N TRP A 49 10.53 3.92 -7.62
CA TRP A 49 9.76 5.09 -7.23
C TRP A 49 10.35 5.85 -6.04
N GLU A 50 11.56 5.47 -5.60
CA GLU A 50 12.31 6.14 -4.53
C GLU A 50 11.44 6.40 -3.29
N VAL A 51 10.67 5.39 -2.87
CA VAL A 51 9.70 5.55 -1.78
C VAL A 51 10.45 5.78 -0.48
N GLU A 52 10.29 6.97 0.09
CA GLU A 52 10.93 7.39 1.33
C GLU A 52 10.00 7.09 2.50
N GLU A 53 10.30 6.02 3.25
CA GLU A 53 9.40 5.49 4.29
C GLU A 53 9.20 6.47 5.47
N ASP A 54 10.24 7.22 5.85
CA ASP A 54 10.17 8.14 7.00
C ASP A 54 9.33 9.36 6.64
N TRP A 55 9.45 9.88 5.43
CA TRP A 55 8.56 10.91 4.91
C TRP A 55 7.10 10.43 4.84
N CYS A 56 6.84 9.21 4.33
CA CYS A 56 5.49 8.67 4.29
C CYS A 56 4.86 8.57 5.69
N LEU A 57 5.62 8.07 6.67
CA LEU A 57 5.17 8.00 8.06
C LEU A 57 4.91 9.39 8.66
N SER A 58 5.82 10.33 8.40
CA SER A 58 5.70 11.71 8.87
C SER A 58 4.40 12.36 8.37
N VAL A 59 4.14 12.28 7.06
CA VAL A 59 2.92 12.83 6.44
C VAL A 59 1.66 12.23 7.06
N LEU A 60 1.62 10.91 7.21
CA LEU A 60 0.44 10.21 7.75
C LEU A 60 0.21 10.52 9.23
N ARG A 61 1.28 10.62 10.04
CA ARG A 61 1.18 11.00 11.46
C ARG A 61 0.74 12.44 11.65
N SER A 62 1.29 13.36 10.86
CA SER A 62 0.85 14.76 10.87
C SER A 62 -0.63 14.87 10.51
N TYR A 63 -1.08 14.15 9.47
CA TYR A 63 -2.49 14.13 9.09
C TYR A 63 -3.38 13.57 10.21
N GLN A 64 -2.99 12.44 10.81
CA GLN A 64 -3.73 11.82 11.92
C GLN A 64 -3.84 12.74 13.14
N ALA A 65 -2.77 13.44 13.48
CA ALA A 65 -2.75 14.35 14.62
C ALA A 65 -3.73 15.52 14.45
N GLU A 66 -3.94 15.97 13.21
CA GLU A 66 -4.83 17.08 12.88
C GLU A 66 -6.29 16.64 12.67
N HIS A 67 -6.52 15.51 12.00
CA HIS A 67 -7.85 15.08 11.54
C HIS A 67 -8.43 13.90 12.35
N GLY A 68 -7.63 13.27 13.21
CA GLY A 68 -8.00 12.11 14.00
C GLY A 68 -7.73 10.77 13.30
N PRO A 69 -8.01 9.65 13.99
CA PRO A 69 -7.71 8.30 13.50
C PRO A 69 -8.76 7.74 12.53
N ASP A 70 -9.92 8.38 12.41
CA ASP A 70 -11.07 7.82 11.70
C ASP A 70 -10.93 7.98 10.18
N PHE A 71 -11.22 6.91 9.45
CA PHE A 71 -11.25 6.90 7.99
C PHE A 71 -12.64 7.33 7.47
N PRO A 72 -12.74 7.90 6.25
CA PRO A 72 -11.70 8.06 5.23
C PRO A 72 -10.80 9.28 5.44
N TRP A 73 -9.53 9.16 5.04
CA TRP A 73 -8.56 10.26 5.06
C TRP A 73 -8.44 10.93 3.70
N SER A 74 -8.55 12.26 3.68
CA SER A 74 -8.35 13.08 2.49
C SER A 74 -6.88 13.44 2.24
N VAL A 75 -5.93 12.83 2.97
CA VAL A 75 -4.50 12.96 2.71
C VAL A 75 -4.19 12.67 1.24
N GLY A 76 -3.41 13.54 0.60
CA GLY A 76 -3.13 13.45 -0.84
C GLY A 76 -3.86 14.47 -1.71
N GLU A 77 -4.82 15.24 -1.18
CA GLU A 77 -5.57 16.23 -1.96
C GLU A 77 -4.66 17.31 -2.58
N ASP A 78 -3.69 17.82 -1.81
CA ASP A 78 -2.74 18.86 -2.24
C ASP A 78 -1.36 18.30 -2.65
N MET A 79 -1.24 16.98 -2.82
CA MET A 79 0.04 16.34 -3.08
C MET A 79 0.32 16.22 -4.59
N SER A 80 1.59 16.30 -4.95
CA SER A 80 2.03 15.98 -6.31
C SER A 80 1.71 14.53 -6.68
N ALA A 81 1.69 14.24 -7.97
CA ALA A 81 1.50 12.87 -8.45
C ALA A 81 2.56 11.90 -7.91
N ASP A 82 3.81 12.35 -7.75
CA ASP A 82 4.89 11.56 -7.14
C ASP A 82 4.63 11.28 -5.66
N GLY A 83 4.23 12.29 -4.89
CA GLY A 83 3.92 12.11 -3.47
C GLY A 83 2.77 11.12 -3.25
N ARG A 84 1.73 11.19 -4.09
CA ARG A 84 0.61 10.23 -4.05
C ARG A 84 1.06 8.81 -4.42
N ARG A 85 1.95 8.65 -5.41
CA ARG A 85 2.53 7.34 -5.76
C ARG A 85 3.32 6.74 -4.61
N GLN A 86 4.20 7.51 -3.97
CA GLN A 86 5.00 7.03 -2.84
C GLN A 86 4.13 6.59 -1.68
N LEU A 87 3.15 7.41 -1.27
CA LEU A 87 2.20 7.04 -0.21
C LEU A 87 1.38 5.80 -0.59
N ALA A 88 0.91 5.69 -1.82
CA ALA A 88 0.12 4.54 -2.26
C ALA A 88 0.91 3.24 -2.15
N LEU A 89 2.17 3.24 -2.61
CA LEU A 89 3.07 2.09 -2.52
C LEU A 89 3.43 1.75 -1.08
N PHE A 90 3.69 2.78 -0.26
CA PHE A 90 3.94 2.60 1.16
C PHE A 90 2.77 1.93 1.88
N LEU A 91 1.56 2.46 1.68
CA LEU A 91 0.35 1.90 2.27
C LEU A 91 0.08 0.48 1.79
N ALA A 92 0.29 0.20 0.50
CA ALA A 92 0.15 -1.16 -0.05
C ALA A 92 1.07 -2.16 0.66
N ARG A 93 2.34 -1.81 0.87
CA ARG A 93 3.31 -2.68 1.56
C ARG A 93 3.01 -2.88 3.04
N LYS A 94 2.41 -1.90 3.73
CA LYS A 94 1.99 -2.06 5.14
C LYS A 94 0.75 -2.95 5.29
N HIS A 95 -0.08 -3.08 4.25
CA HIS A 95 -1.33 -3.84 4.31
C HIS A 95 -1.26 -5.21 3.61
N LEU A 96 -0.26 -5.46 2.76
CA LEU A 96 -0.08 -6.73 2.06
C LEU A 96 1.34 -7.26 2.23
N HIS A 97 1.45 -8.49 2.71
CA HIS A 97 2.67 -9.26 2.76
C HIS A 97 2.51 -10.52 1.88
N ASN A 98 3.48 -10.76 0.99
CA ASN A 98 3.48 -11.94 0.15
C ASN A 98 4.07 -13.13 0.92
N PHE A 99 3.41 -14.28 0.79
CA PHE A 99 3.86 -15.53 1.35
C PHE A 99 3.93 -16.58 0.24
N ASP A 100 5.14 -17.03 -0.06
CA ASP A 100 5.38 -18.05 -1.08
C ASP A 100 4.99 -19.42 -0.52
N ALA A 101 3.90 -19.97 -1.04
CA ALA A 101 3.39 -21.27 -0.64
C ALA A 101 2.86 -22.07 -1.82
N THR A 102 2.94 -23.39 -1.69
CA THR A 102 2.28 -24.32 -2.61
C THR A 102 0.83 -24.54 -2.20
N HIS A 103 0.03 -25.05 -3.15
CA HIS A 103 -1.40 -25.29 -2.96
C HIS A 103 -1.65 -26.11 -1.68
N CYS A 104 -2.63 -25.69 -0.88
CA CYS A 104 -3.05 -26.35 0.36
C CYS A 104 -2.03 -26.33 1.51
N THR A 105 -1.04 -25.42 1.50
CA THR A 105 -0.20 -25.15 2.67
C THR A 105 -0.91 -24.13 3.57
N PRO A 106 -1.25 -24.46 4.83
CA PRO A 106 -1.84 -23.48 5.74
C PRO A 106 -0.85 -22.35 6.03
N LEU A 107 -1.35 -21.11 6.15
CA LEU A 107 -0.52 -19.96 6.52
C LEU A 107 0.04 -20.18 7.94
N PRO A 108 1.38 -20.18 8.14
CA PRO A 108 1.96 -20.35 9.47
C PRO A 108 1.58 -19.21 10.43
N ALA A 109 1.45 -19.53 11.72
CA ALA A 109 1.01 -18.58 12.76
C ALA A 109 1.87 -17.30 12.81
N GLU A 110 3.17 -17.43 12.56
CA GLU A 110 4.15 -16.33 12.54
C GLU A 110 3.92 -15.28 11.44
N HIS A 111 3.18 -15.63 10.38
CA HIS A 111 2.84 -14.69 9.31
C HIS A 111 1.54 -13.91 9.58
N PHE A 112 0.80 -14.24 10.65
CA PHE A 112 -0.33 -13.43 11.07
C PHE A 112 0.18 -12.18 11.79
N GLN A 113 -0.20 -11.02 11.27
CA GLN A 113 0.18 -9.72 11.82
C GLN A 113 -1.06 -9.00 12.34
N MET A 114 -0.90 -8.26 13.44
CA MET A 114 -1.94 -7.34 13.90
C MET A 114 -2.19 -6.27 12.83
N PRO A 115 -3.43 -5.74 12.74
CA PRO A 115 -3.72 -4.65 11.82
C PRO A 115 -2.72 -3.51 11.99
N TRP A 116 -2.16 -3.03 10.89
CA TRP A 116 -1.25 -1.91 10.92
C TRP A 116 -1.94 -0.67 11.48
N HIS A 117 -1.29 -0.02 12.44
CA HIS A 117 -1.68 1.26 13.04
C HIS A 117 -0.50 2.25 12.94
N LEU A 118 -0.83 3.53 12.84
CA LEU A 118 0.15 4.64 12.77
C LEU A 118 0.78 4.96 14.13
#